data_AF-A0A9P6EVB4-F1
#
_entry.id   AF-A0A9P6EVB4-F1
#
_cell.length_a   1.000
_cell.length_b   1.000
_cell.length_c   1.000
_cell.angle_alpha   90.00
_cell.angle_beta   90.00
_cell.angle_gamma   90.00
#
_symmetry.space_group_name_H-M   'P 1'
#
loop_
_entity.id
_entity.type
_entity.pdbx_description
1 polymer ?
#
loop_
_entity_poly.entity_id
_entity_poly.type
_entity_poly.pdbx_seq_one_letter_code
_entity_poly.pdbx_strand_id
1 'polypeptide(L)' 'MTVQAQYPDPSLALKDLEAAGSKNRRDGLSAEELMDSVTQGGLTYNDFLILPGFIDFQAHAVQL' A
#
# COMPACT_ATOMS: atom_id res chain seq x y z
N MET A 1 30.53 5.90 21.25
CA MET A 1 30.53 5.39 19.86
C MET A 1 29.22 5.83 19.23
N THR A 2 29.23 6.85 18.39
CA THR A 2 28.04 7.27 17.63
C THR A 2 28.01 6.46 16.34
N VAL A 3 27.07 5.53 16.23
CA VAL A 3 26.76 4.88 14.95
C VAL A 3 26.13 5.95 14.06
N GLN A 4 26.84 6.40 13.03
CA GLN A 4 26.23 7.23 11.99
C GLN A 4 25.24 6.33 11.23
N ALA A 5 23.96 6.72 11.20
CA ALA A 5 22.97 6.02 10.42
C ALA A 5 23.26 6.23 8.92
N GLN A 6 23.63 5.15 8.24
CA GLN A 6 23.74 5.12 6.78
C GLN A 6 22.31 4.98 6.22
N TYR A 7 21.75 6.05 5.66
CA TYR A 7 20.45 6.01 4.99
C TYR A 7 20.62 5.57 3.52
N PRO A 8 19.65 4.83 2.96
CA PRO A 8 19.66 4.47 1.53
C PRO A 8 19.48 5.70 0.63
N ASP A 9 19.93 5.60 -0.62
CA ASP A 9 19.80 6.67 -1.61
C ASP A 9 18.33 6.83 -2.05
N PRO A 10 17.71 8.02 -1.88
CA PRO A 10 16.32 8.24 -2.28
C PRO A 10 16.06 8.02 -3.77
N SER A 11 17.08 8.14 -4.62
CA SER A 11 16.98 7.92 -6.07
C SER A 11 16.70 6.46 -6.42
N LEU A 12 17.01 5.53 -5.51
CA LEU A 12 16.83 4.09 -5.68
C LEU A 12 15.51 3.58 -5.07
N ALA A 13 14.72 4.44 -4.43
CA ALA A 13 13.53 4.04 -3.66
C ALA A 13 12.51 3.20 -4.46
N LEU A 14 12.29 3.50 -5.74
CA LEU A 14 11.40 2.70 -6.60
C LEU A 14 11.95 1.30 -6.86
N LYS A 15 13.26 1.17 -7.09
CA LYS A 15 13.90 -0.13 -7.30
C LYS A 15 13.88 -0.96 -6.02
N ASP A 16 14.09 -0.31 -4.88
CA ASP A 16 14.02 -0.95 -3.58
C ASP A 16 12.59 -1.44 -3.29
N LEU A 17 11.58 -0.64 -3.63
CA LEU A 17 10.16 -1.02 -3.51
C LEU A 17 9.81 -2.19 -4.44
N GLU A 18 10.30 -2.20 -5.69
CA GLU A 18 10.12 -3.32 -6.62
C GLU A 18 10.80 -4.60 -6.11
N ALA A 19 12.05 -4.49 -5.63
CA ALA A 19 12.79 -5.60 -5.07
C ALA A 19 12.13 -6.18 -3.81
N ALA A 20 11.50 -5.34 -2.99
CA ALA A 20 10.69 -5.75 -1.85
C ALA A 20 9.33 -6.34 -2.29
N GLY A 21 8.66 -5.71 -3.27
CA GLY A 21 7.33 -6.06 -3.75
C GLY A 21 7.28 -7.38 -4.54
N SER A 22 8.36 -7.77 -5.21
CA SER A 22 8.47 -9.10 -5.83
C SER A 22 8.52 -10.25 -4.82
N LYS A 23 8.70 -9.99 -3.52
CA LYS A 23 8.95 -11.03 -2.51
C LYS A 23 7.81 -11.35 -1.55
N ASN A 24 6.75 -10.55 -1.47
CA ASN A 24 5.39 -10.96 -1.06
C ASN A 24 4.58 -9.76 -0.57
N ARG A 25 3.65 -9.32 -1.44
CA ARG A 25 2.49 -8.47 -1.10
C ARG A 25 2.78 -6.97 -1.11
N ARG A 26 1.90 -6.23 -1.79
CA ARG A 26 1.84 -4.76 -1.75
C ARG A 26 1.35 -4.33 -0.36
N ASP A 27 1.55 -3.06 -0.03
CA ASP A 27 1.01 -2.48 1.21
C ASP A 27 -0.52 -2.65 1.28
N GLY A 28 -1.05 -2.82 2.50
CA GLY A 28 -2.46 -3.09 2.76
C GLY A 28 -2.89 -4.55 2.56
N LEU A 29 -4.18 -4.76 2.26
CA LEU A 29 -4.76 -6.06 1.90
C LEU A 29 -5.46 -5.97 0.54
N SER A 30 -5.48 -7.06 -0.23
CA SER A 30 -6.37 -7.17 -1.39
C SER A 30 -7.83 -7.26 -0.93
N ALA A 31 -8.77 -7.03 -1.86
CA ALA A 31 -10.20 -7.14 -1.53
C ALA A 31 -10.58 -8.56 -1.12
N GLU A 32 -9.97 -9.57 -1.73
CA GLU A 32 -10.19 -10.99 -1.41
C GLU A 32 -9.66 -11.32 0.00
N GLU A 33 -8.48 -10.79 0.34
CA GLU A 33 -7.88 -10.95 1.67
C GLU A 33 -8.59 -10.11 2.75
N LEU A 34 -9.30 -9.05 2.36
CA LEU A 34 -10.11 -8.21 3.25
C LEU A 34 -11.52 -8.76 3.45
N MET A 35 -12.07 -9.46 2.47
CA MET A 35 -13.44 -9.98 2.51
C MET A 35 -13.50 -11.46 2.89
N ASP A 36 -12.41 -12.00 3.46
CA ASP A 36 -12.40 -13.37 3.93
C ASP A 36 -13.24 -13.51 5.20
N SER A 37 -14.49 -13.93 5.00
CA SER A 37 -15.47 -14.12 6.07
C SER A 37 -15.05 -15.12 7.16
N VAL A 38 -14.06 -15.99 6.89
CA VAL A 38 -13.55 -16.95 7.87
C VAL A 38 -12.63 -16.25 8.89
N THR A 39 -11.87 -15.24 8.44
CA THR A 39 -10.87 -14.56 9.26
C THR A 39 -11.32 -13.18 9.77
N GLN A 40 -12.15 -12.47 9.00
CA GLN A 40 -12.58 -11.08 9.30
C GLN A 40 -14.06 -10.94 9.66
N GLY A 41 -14.87 -11.99 9.49
CA GLY A 41 -16.29 -11.98 9.84
C GLY A 41 -17.15 -11.13 8.87
N GLY A 42 -18.19 -10.49 9.39
CA GLY A 42 -19.07 -9.61 8.61
C GLY A 42 -18.60 -8.16 8.68
N LEU A 43 -18.16 -7.61 7.55
CA LEU A 43 -17.65 -6.25 7.44
C LEU A 43 -18.73 -5.25 7.03
N THR A 44 -18.66 -4.07 7.62
CA THR A 44 -19.40 -2.87 7.23
C THR A 44 -18.43 -1.78 6.77
N TYR A 45 -18.94 -0.68 6.19
CA TYR A 45 -18.10 0.38 5.64
C TYR A 45 -17.15 1.05 6.64
N ASN A 46 -17.45 0.99 7.94
CA ASN A 46 -16.60 1.60 8.97
C ASN A 46 -15.44 0.71 9.41
N ASP A 47 -15.45 -0.57 9.00
CA ASP A 47 -14.49 -1.57 9.46
C ASP A 47 -13.22 -1.60 8.59
N PHE A 48 -13.20 -0.86 7.48
CA PHE A 48 -12.04 -0.77 6.61
C PHE A 48 -11.83 0.64 6.05
N LEU A 49 -10.61 0.90 5.61
CA LEU A 49 -10.20 2.11 4.91
C LEU A 49 -9.60 1.72 3.56
N ILE A 50 -9.78 2.56 2.56
CA ILE A 50 -9.16 2.41 1.25
C ILE A 50 -7.82 3.14 1.27
N LEU A 51 -6.73 2.44 0.95
CA LEU A 51 -5.42 3.07 0.84
C LEU A 51 -5.36 3.96 -0.41
N PRO A 52 -4.77 5.17 -0.30
CA PRO A 52 -4.63 6.06 -1.44
C PRO A 52 -3.61 5.52 -2.44
N GLY A 53 -3.87 5.78 -3.73
CA GLY A 53 -2.92 5.57 -4.81
C GLY A 53 -2.17 6.85 -5.19
N PHE A 54 -1.51 6.82 -6.34
CA PHE A 54 -0.92 8.00 -6.97
C PHE A 54 -1.99 8.79 -7.72
N ILE A 55 -1.93 10.13 -7.66
CA ILE A 55 -2.85 11.03 -8.34
C ILE A 55 -2.09 11.77 -9.43
N ASP A 56 -2.45 11.52 -10.69
CA ASP A 56 -1.96 12.21 -11.88
C ASP A 56 -3.06 12.94 -12.67
N PHE A 57 -4.29 12.99 -12.12
CA PHE A 57 -5.45 13.62 -12.74
C PHE A 57 -6.20 14.54 -11.77
N GLN A 58 -7.06 15.41 -12.33
CA GLN A 58 -7.93 16.30 -11.55
C GLN A 58 -9.25 15.60 -11.21
N ALA A 59 -9.82 15.90 -10.05
CA ALA A 59 -11.03 15.21 -9.54
C ALA A 59 -12.22 15.21 -10.51
N HIS A 60 -12.42 16.27 -11.28
CA HIS A 60 -13.56 16.37 -12.22
C HIS A 60 -13.39 15.53 -13.49
N ALA A 61 -12.20 14.96 -13.72
CA ALA A 61 -11.93 14.09 -14.87
C ALA A 61 -12.40 12.63 -14.64
N VAL A 62 -12.82 12.28 -13.42
CA VAL A 62 -13.32 10.94 -13.08
C VAL A 62 -14.72 10.73 -13.67
N GLN A 63 -14.92 9.60 -14.35
CA GLN A 63 -16.24 9.16 -14.81
C GLN A 63 -16.93 8.39 -13.68
N LEU A 64 -18.15 8.80 -13.33
CA LEU A 64 -18.98 8.16 -12.30
C LEU A 64 -19.96 7.16 -12.93
#